data_AF-A0AAJ6DC00-F1
#
_entry.id   AF-A0AAJ6DC00-F1
#
_cell.length_a   1.000
_cell.length_b   1.000
_cell.length_c   1.000
_cell.angle_alpha   90.00
_cell.angle_beta   90.00
_cell.angle_gamma   90.00
#
_symmetry.space_group_name_H-M   'P 1'
#
loop_
_entity.id
_entity.type
_entity.pdbx_description
1 polymer ?
#
loop_
_entity_poly.entity_id
_entity_poly.type
_entity_poly.pdbx_seq_one_letter_code
_entity_poly.pdbx_strand_id
1 'polypeptide(L)'
;MKRNRDYWTADYEVQDDNGVLVRHRMTATVDRPKTPEEANVTRAPTPNRAEKRQNTDWSDANTWTTHAEHTIDMSMIVEYDRQYWLRRGHAHQNPPNAHTSREIARLAGLPDAVMHSSHYYTWLSNIALEVFGARWLSSGKIEARFAAPAFPGDTLRLQSNRDEQHSLKLRVVGPNDAVVAVGSCRLHETDSL
;
A
#
# COMPACT_ATOMS: atom_id res chain seq x y z
N MET A 1 -7.18 -7.96 19.04
CA MET A 1 -7.90 -8.67 17.98
C MET A 1 -8.69 -7.69 17.11
N LYS A 2 -8.40 -7.59 15.81
CA LYS A 2 -9.34 -6.99 14.85
C LYS A 2 -10.32 -8.09 14.41
N ARG A 3 -11.61 -7.90 14.69
CA ARG A 3 -12.67 -8.90 14.45
C ARG A 3 -12.70 -9.31 12.97
N ASN A 4 -12.72 -10.62 12.68
CA ASN A 4 -12.76 -11.23 11.34
C ASN A 4 -11.61 -10.86 10.39
N ARG A 5 -10.42 -10.55 10.93
CA ARG A 5 -9.23 -10.24 10.14
C ARG A 5 -8.00 -10.93 10.70
N ASP A 6 -7.19 -11.47 9.81
CA ASP A 6 -5.80 -11.75 10.14
C ASP A 6 -5.03 -10.43 10.10
N TYR A 7 -4.09 -10.25 11.03
CA TYR A 7 -3.26 -9.06 11.04
C TYR A 7 -1.89 -9.36 11.58
N TRP A 8 -0.92 -8.60 11.09
CA TRP A 8 0.40 -8.50 11.69
C TRP A 8 0.78 -7.04 11.80
N THR A 9 1.56 -6.75 12.84
CA THR A 9 2.21 -5.47 13.01
C THR A 9 3.70 -5.72 12.94
N ALA A 10 4.38 -4.90 12.17
CA ALA A 10 5.82 -4.84 12.15
C ALA A 10 6.25 -3.44 12.60
N ASP A 11 6.92 -3.40 13.74
CA ASP A 11 7.51 -2.20 14.31
C ASP A 11 9.01 -2.25 14.05
N TYR A 12 9.55 -1.19 13.45
CA TYR A 12 10.97 -1.06 13.15
C TYR A 12 11.49 0.26 13.70
N GLU A 13 12.68 0.19 14.29
CA GLU A 13 13.42 1.35 14.75
C GLU A 13 14.77 1.37 14.03
N VAL A 14 15.13 2.52 13.47
CA VAL A 14 16.47 2.81 12.97
C VAL A 14 17.09 3.80 13.94
N GLN A 15 18.27 3.46 14.45
CA GLN A 15 19.00 4.27 15.43
C GLN A 15 20.47 4.41 15.00
N ASP A 16 21.09 5.51 15.41
CA ASP A 16 22.54 5.71 15.41
C ASP A 16 23.06 5.94 16.84
N ASP A 17 24.32 6.31 16.99
CA ASP A 17 24.95 6.59 18.29
C ASP A 17 24.30 7.76 19.04
N ASN A 18 23.54 8.63 18.35
CA ASN A 18 22.85 9.78 18.92
C ASN A 18 21.37 9.48 19.25
N GLY A 19 20.87 8.29 18.91
CA GLY A 19 19.54 7.82 19.27
C GLY A 19 18.68 7.41 18.08
N VAL A 20 17.37 7.46 18.27
CA VAL A 20 16.39 6.95 17.30
C VAL A 20 16.22 7.94 16.15
N LEU A 21 16.58 7.51 14.95
CA LEU A 21 16.43 8.27 13.71
C LEU A 21 15.02 8.12 13.12
N VAL A 22 14.50 6.90 13.10
CA VAL A 22 13.19 6.59 12.48
C VAL A 22 12.47 5.54 13.31
N ARG A 23 11.21 5.82 13.65
CA ARG A 23 10.25 4.80 14.08
C ARG A 23 9.23 4.57 12.98
N HIS A 24 9.10 3.33 12.55
CA HIS A 24 8.12 2.93 11.56
C HIS A 24 7.24 1.81 12.11
N ARG A 25 5.93 2.01 12.06
CA ARG A 25 4.94 0.98 12.41
C ARG A 25 4.10 0.66 11.19
N MET A 26 4.28 -0.54 10.65
CA MET A 26 3.41 -1.09 9.62
C MET A 26 2.38 -2.01 10.28
N THR A 27 1.11 -1.85 9.93
CA THR A 27 0.07 -2.83 10.29
C THR A 27 -0.63 -3.28 9.02
N ALA A 28 -0.49 -4.55 8.70
CA ALA A 28 -1.19 -5.18 7.59
C ALA A 28 -2.36 -6.01 8.14
N THR A 29 -3.45 -6.04 7.37
CA THR A 29 -4.64 -6.82 7.69
C THR A 29 -5.15 -7.49 6.45
N VAL A 30 -5.54 -8.76 6.58
CA VAL A 30 -6.21 -9.52 5.52
C VAL A 30 -7.64 -9.78 5.97
N ASP A 31 -8.60 -9.39 5.13
CA ASP A 31 -10.02 -9.70 5.35
C ASP A 31 -10.23 -11.20 5.11
N ARG A 32 -10.82 -11.90 6.10
CA ARG A 32 -11.24 -13.29 5.89
C ARG A 32 -12.52 -13.34 5.04
N PRO A 33 -12.74 -14.40 4.24
CA PRO A 33 -14.03 -14.62 3.61
C PRO A 33 -15.13 -14.59 4.66
N LYS A 34 -16.22 -13.88 4.39
CA LYS A 34 -17.40 -13.91 5.25
C LYS A 34 -18.01 -15.31 5.19
N THR A 35 -18.46 -15.84 6.32
CA THR A 35 -19.31 -17.03 6.29
C THR A 35 -20.67 -16.70 5.65
N PRO A 36 -21.40 -17.68 5.10
CA PRO A 36 -22.75 -17.44 4.55
C PRO A 36 -23.71 -16.79 5.55
N GLU A 37 -23.60 -17.13 6.85
CA GLU A 37 -24.38 -16.51 7.93
C GLU A 37 -24.01 -15.03 8.11
N GLU A 38 -22.72 -14.69 8.08
CA GLU A 38 -22.24 -13.30 8.21
C GLU A 38 -22.55 -12.44 6.98
N ALA A 39 -22.64 -13.04 5.79
CA ALA A 39 -23.03 -12.35 4.57
C ALA A 39 -24.49 -11.90 4.59
N ASN A 40 -25.35 -12.65 5.30
CA ASN A 40 -26.80 -12.39 5.40
C ASN A 40 -27.20 -11.51 6.59
N VAL A 41 -26.28 -11.09 7.47
CA VAL A 41 -26.59 -10.13 8.54
C VAL A 41 -26.64 -8.71 7.98
N THR A 42 -27.85 -8.21 7.72
CA THR A 42 -28.11 -6.79 7.44
C THR A 42 -27.86 -5.98 8.71
N ARG A 43 -26.60 -5.54 8.90
CA ARG A 43 -26.24 -4.70 10.04
C ARG A 43 -26.72 -3.27 9.76
N ALA A 44 -27.59 -2.74 10.62
CA ALA A 44 -27.95 -1.32 10.59
C ALA A 44 -26.67 -0.46 10.62
N PRO A 45 -26.56 0.57 9.76
CA PRO A 45 -25.36 1.39 9.70
C PRO A 45 -25.12 2.07 11.04
N THR A 46 -23.96 1.83 11.65
CA THR A 46 -23.52 2.56 12.84
C THR A 46 -23.22 4.00 12.40
N PRO A 47 -23.83 5.04 13.00
CA PRO A 47 -23.78 6.41 12.49
C PRO A 47 -22.33 6.93 12.28
N ASN A 48 -21.43 6.65 13.24
CA ASN A 48 -20.00 7.03 13.14
C ASN A 48 -19.18 6.26 12.09
N ARG A 49 -19.68 5.13 11.57
CA ARG A 49 -19.01 4.35 10.51
C ARG A 49 -19.48 4.75 9.11
N ALA A 50 -20.68 5.32 9.01
CA ALA A 50 -21.21 5.87 7.77
C ALA A 50 -20.50 7.19 7.40
N GLU A 51 -20.17 8.04 8.39
CA GLU A 51 -19.40 9.27 8.15
C GLU A 51 -17.95 8.96 7.72
N LYS A 52 -17.27 7.97 8.31
CA LYS A 52 -15.93 7.52 7.87
C LYS A 52 -15.89 6.83 6.49
N ARG A 53 -17.04 6.50 5.91
CA ARG A 53 -17.16 5.97 4.55
C ARG A 53 -17.28 7.07 3.49
N GLN A 54 -17.31 8.34 3.88
CA GLN A 54 -17.44 9.45 2.92
C GLN A 54 -16.26 9.58 1.94
N ASN A 55 -15.13 8.91 2.18
CA ASN A 55 -13.99 8.85 1.23
C ASN A 55 -13.84 7.50 0.51
N THR A 56 -14.93 7.00 -0.06
CA THR A 56 -14.88 5.81 -0.95
C THR A 56 -15.21 6.11 -2.39
N ASP A 57 -15.42 7.38 -2.75
CA ASP A 57 -15.57 7.75 -4.15
C ASP A 57 -14.19 7.78 -4.82
N TRP A 58 -13.81 6.62 -5.36
CA TRP A 58 -12.64 6.44 -6.23
C TRP A 58 -12.99 6.59 -7.70
N SER A 59 -14.20 7.09 -8.01
CA SER A 59 -14.68 7.22 -9.38
C SER A 59 -13.91 8.28 -10.15
N ASP A 60 -14.05 8.20 -11.47
CA ASP A 60 -13.49 9.17 -12.40
C ASP A 60 -14.20 10.53 -12.37
N ALA A 61 -15.24 10.70 -11.55
CA ALA A 61 -15.85 12.01 -11.32
C ALA A 61 -14.91 12.98 -10.60
N ASN A 62 -13.92 12.46 -9.86
CA ASN A 62 -12.88 13.28 -9.25
C ASN A 62 -11.81 13.71 -10.27
N THR A 63 -11.24 14.89 -10.08
CA THR A 63 -10.08 15.33 -10.88
C THR A 63 -8.81 14.63 -10.37
N TRP A 64 -8.31 13.67 -11.14
CA TRP A 64 -7.10 12.92 -10.81
C TRP A 64 -5.88 13.49 -11.50
N THR A 65 -4.81 13.72 -10.74
CA THR A 65 -3.47 14.03 -11.26
C THR A 65 -2.68 12.75 -11.37
N THR A 66 -2.21 12.40 -12.58
CA THR A 66 -1.26 11.30 -12.79
C THR A 66 0.16 11.79 -12.52
N HIS A 67 0.85 11.14 -11.59
CA HIS A 67 2.22 11.47 -11.21
C HIS A 67 3.25 10.62 -11.95
N ALA A 68 2.94 9.33 -12.15
CA ALA A 68 3.84 8.38 -12.78
C ALA A 68 3.06 7.23 -13.43
N GLU A 69 3.69 6.61 -14.42
CA GLU A 69 3.30 5.32 -14.95
C GLU A 69 4.46 4.34 -14.80
N HIS A 70 4.16 3.12 -14.35
CA HIS A 70 5.14 2.07 -14.16
C HIS A 70 4.65 0.80 -14.82
N THR A 71 5.36 0.34 -15.85
CA THR A 71 5.20 -1.03 -16.34
C THR A 71 5.99 -1.96 -15.43
N ILE A 72 5.28 -2.90 -14.81
CA ILE A 72 5.88 -3.87 -13.91
C ILE A 72 6.74 -4.82 -14.73
N ASP A 73 8.00 -4.96 -14.35
CA ASP A 73 8.89 -5.96 -14.88
C ASP A 73 9.33 -6.94 -13.78
N MET A 74 9.62 -8.17 -14.18
CA MET A 74 10.16 -9.19 -13.28
C MET A 74 11.47 -8.72 -12.65
N SER A 75 12.33 -8.02 -13.39
CA SER A 75 13.60 -7.52 -12.83
C SER A 75 13.38 -6.51 -11.72
N MET A 76 12.37 -5.64 -11.84
CA MET A 76 11.97 -4.69 -10.81
C MET A 76 11.53 -5.41 -9.53
N ILE A 77 10.68 -6.45 -9.67
CA ILE A 77 10.19 -7.22 -8.51
C ILE A 77 11.36 -7.90 -7.80
N VAL A 78 12.26 -8.55 -8.55
CA VAL A 78 13.42 -9.24 -8.00
C VAL A 78 14.38 -8.25 -7.35
N GLU A 79 14.66 -7.11 -7.99
CA GLU A 79 15.56 -6.10 -7.44
C GLU A 79 15.00 -5.48 -6.15
N TYR A 80 13.68 -5.27 -6.09
CA TYR A 80 13.03 -4.84 -4.87
C TYR A 80 13.13 -5.88 -3.75
N ASP A 81 12.87 -7.17 -4.03
CA ASP A 81 12.98 -8.24 -3.02
C ASP A 81 14.41 -8.32 -2.45
N ARG A 82 15.43 -8.10 -3.28
CA ARG A 82 16.83 -8.07 -2.84
C ARG A 82 17.11 -7.03 -1.77
N GLN A 83 16.40 -5.90 -1.79
CA GLN A 83 16.59 -4.82 -0.81
C GLN A 83 16.29 -5.27 0.63
N TYR A 84 15.45 -6.29 0.83
CA TYR A 84 15.13 -6.81 2.16
C TYR A 84 16.35 -7.42 2.85
N TRP A 85 17.18 -8.13 2.11
CA TRP A 85 18.29 -8.89 2.67
C TRP A 85 19.65 -8.27 2.37
N LEU A 86 19.82 -7.50 1.29
CA LEU A 86 21.10 -6.82 1.00
C LEU A 86 21.54 -5.90 2.16
N ARG A 87 20.59 -5.29 2.87
CA ARG A 87 20.86 -4.46 4.07
C ARG A 87 21.39 -5.25 5.26
N ARG A 88 21.21 -6.57 5.26
CA ARG A 88 21.62 -7.50 6.32
C ARG A 88 22.73 -8.46 5.87
N GLY A 89 23.10 -8.44 4.59
CA GLY A 89 24.10 -9.31 3.96
C GLY A 89 23.52 -10.60 3.36
N HIS A 90 24.28 -11.23 2.45
CA HIS A 90 23.88 -12.39 1.65
C HIS A 90 23.38 -13.60 2.45
N ALA A 91 23.81 -13.77 3.70
CA ALA A 91 23.33 -14.84 4.58
C ALA A 91 21.81 -14.74 4.87
N HIS A 92 21.19 -13.58 4.65
CA HIS A 92 19.76 -13.35 4.85
C HIS A 92 18.95 -13.45 3.55
N GLN A 93 19.55 -13.93 2.46
CA GLN A 93 18.87 -14.01 1.17
C GLN A 93 17.59 -14.86 1.26
N ASN A 94 16.49 -14.28 0.79
CA ASN A 94 15.21 -14.98 0.73
C ASN A 94 15.29 -16.13 -0.30
N PRO A 95 14.73 -17.32 0.01
CA PRO A 95 14.52 -18.33 -1.03
C PRO A 95 13.54 -17.81 -2.10
N PRO A 96 13.57 -18.36 -3.32
CA PRO A 96 12.58 -18.05 -4.34
C PRO A 96 11.15 -18.20 -3.80
N ASN A 97 10.27 -17.25 -4.14
CA ASN A 97 8.89 -17.21 -3.65
C ASN A 97 7.92 -16.74 -4.75
N ALA A 98 6.64 -16.56 -4.42
CA ALA A 98 5.60 -16.18 -5.39
C ALA A 98 5.80 -14.79 -6.03
N HIS A 99 6.68 -13.96 -5.50
CA HIS A 99 7.09 -12.69 -6.11
C HIS A 99 8.28 -12.87 -7.06
N THR A 100 9.24 -13.72 -6.69
CA THR A 100 10.53 -13.84 -7.40
C THR A 100 10.65 -15.07 -8.30
N SER A 101 9.65 -15.95 -8.31
CA SER A 101 9.58 -17.13 -9.18
C SER A 101 8.19 -17.31 -9.78
N ARG A 102 8.11 -17.30 -11.11
CA ARG A 102 6.87 -17.55 -11.86
C ARG A 102 6.36 -18.97 -11.65
N GLU A 103 7.27 -19.94 -11.53
CA GLU A 103 6.93 -21.34 -11.28
C GLU A 103 6.24 -21.49 -9.92
N ILE A 104 6.84 -20.95 -8.86
CA ILE A 104 6.26 -21.01 -7.50
C ILE A 104 4.92 -20.28 -7.46
N ALA A 105 4.80 -19.13 -8.12
CA ALA A 105 3.55 -18.40 -8.20
C ALA A 105 2.43 -19.23 -8.87
N ARG A 106 2.75 -19.90 -9.99
CA ARG A 106 1.80 -20.78 -10.70
C ARG A 106 1.42 -22.02 -9.89
N LEU A 107 2.39 -22.62 -9.18
CA LEU A 107 2.11 -23.72 -8.25
C LEU A 107 1.20 -23.28 -7.10
N ALA A 108 1.25 -22.01 -6.70
CA ALA A 108 0.36 -21.40 -5.73
C ALA A 108 -1.00 -20.95 -6.33
N GLY A 109 -1.27 -21.20 -7.61
CA GLY A 109 -2.52 -20.87 -8.29
C GLY A 109 -2.61 -19.43 -8.82
N LEU A 110 -1.50 -18.68 -8.85
CA LEU A 110 -1.44 -17.36 -9.47
C LEU A 110 -1.13 -17.48 -10.98
N PRO A 111 -1.59 -16.53 -11.82
CA PRO A 111 -1.30 -16.58 -13.26
C PRO A 111 0.18 -16.32 -13.58
N ASP A 112 0.84 -15.48 -12.77
CA ASP A 112 2.27 -15.19 -12.87
C ASP A 112 2.82 -14.76 -11.49
N ALA A 113 4.12 -14.48 -11.41
CA ALA A 113 4.73 -13.84 -10.26
C ALA A 113 4.01 -12.54 -9.91
N VAL A 114 3.70 -12.34 -8.63
CA VAL A 114 2.90 -11.19 -8.17
C VAL A 114 3.80 -10.09 -7.61
N MET A 115 3.51 -8.84 -7.92
CA MET A 115 4.25 -7.70 -7.36
C MET A 115 4.06 -7.60 -5.83
N HIS A 116 5.12 -7.27 -5.09
CA HIS A 116 4.99 -7.04 -3.64
C HIS A 116 4.09 -5.84 -3.36
N SER A 117 3.22 -5.96 -2.34
CA SER A 117 2.37 -4.85 -1.90
C SER A 117 3.14 -3.60 -1.45
N SER A 118 4.40 -3.78 -1.06
CA SER A 118 5.31 -2.71 -0.62
C SER A 118 5.84 -1.84 -1.76
N HIS A 119 5.76 -2.28 -3.02
CA HIS A 119 5.97 -1.41 -4.19
C HIS A 119 4.99 -0.24 -4.17
N TYR A 120 3.70 -0.52 -3.96
CA TYR A 120 2.67 0.52 -3.87
C TYR A 120 2.98 1.51 -2.76
N TYR A 121 3.38 1.07 -1.57
CA TYR A 121 3.74 2.00 -0.50
C TYR A 121 4.91 2.90 -0.90
N THR A 122 5.91 2.36 -1.60
CA THR A 122 7.07 3.14 -2.06
C THR A 122 6.63 4.21 -3.04
N TRP A 123 5.86 3.85 -4.07
CA TRP A 123 5.46 4.83 -5.07
C TRP A 123 4.40 5.82 -4.58
N LEU A 124 3.45 5.37 -3.76
CA LEU A 124 2.47 6.28 -3.14
C LEU A 124 3.13 7.23 -2.13
N SER A 125 4.19 6.79 -1.44
CA SER A 125 5.00 7.68 -0.60
C SER A 125 5.76 8.71 -1.44
N ASN A 126 6.19 8.35 -2.66
CA ASN A 126 6.82 9.29 -3.58
C ASN A 126 5.86 10.43 -3.98
N ILE A 127 4.57 10.12 -4.22
CA ILE A 127 3.55 11.15 -4.43
C ILE A 127 3.42 12.05 -3.20
N ALA A 128 3.36 11.46 -2.01
CA ALA A 128 3.25 12.24 -0.78
C ALA A 128 4.46 13.19 -0.59
N LEU A 129 5.67 12.73 -0.92
CA LEU A 129 6.90 13.53 -0.91
C LEU A 129 6.89 14.64 -1.96
N GLU A 130 6.45 14.35 -3.18
CA GLU A 130 6.31 15.33 -4.26
C GLU A 130 5.36 16.47 -3.84
N VAL A 131 4.24 16.12 -3.20
CA VAL A 131 3.16 17.06 -2.91
C VAL A 131 3.35 17.80 -1.57
N PHE A 132 3.87 17.14 -0.54
CA PHE A 132 4.02 17.72 0.80
C PHE A 132 5.46 18.03 1.20
N GLY A 133 6.44 17.58 0.42
CA GLY A 133 7.86 17.76 0.71
C GLY A 133 8.38 16.88 1.85
N ALA A 134 9.66 17.08 2.20
CA ALA A 134 10.37 16.28 3.19
C ALA A 134 9.72 16.29 4.60
N ARG A 135 8.94 17.34 4.94
CA ARG A 135 8.20 17.41 6.21
C ARG A 135 7.19 16.27 6.38
N TRP A 136 6.75 15.66 5.29
CA TRP A 136 5.89 14.49 5.36
C TRP A 136 6.58 13.26 5.96
N LEU A 137 7.92 13.17 5.90
CA LEU A 137 8.64 12.05 6.51
C LEU A 137 8.58 12.08 8.04
N SER A 138 8.41 13.25 8.66
CA SER A 138 8.40 13.41 10.12
C SER A 138 6.98 13.42 10.71
N SER A 139 5.99 13.98 10.00
CA SER A 139 4.62 14.10 10.51
C SER A 139 3.55 13.51 9.57
N GLY A 140 3.97 12.80 8.52
CA GLY A 140 3.06 12.21 7.55
C GLY A 140 2.45 10.89 8.02
N LYS A 141 1.30 10.56 7.43
CA LYS A 141 0.71 9.23 7.52
C LYS A 141 0.21 8.80 6.15
N ILE A 142 0.42 7.54 5.81
CA ILE A 142 -0.17 6.88 4.63
C ILE A 142 -0.95 5.65 5.05
N GLU A 143 -2.08 5.41 4.40
CA GLU A 143 -2.84 4.18 4.47
C GLU A 143 -3.13 3.70 3.05
N ALA A 144 -2.93 2.42 2.76
CA ALA A 144 -3.24 1.83 1.47
C ALA A 144 -3.99 0.51 1.61
N ARG A 145 -4.78 0.16 0.59
CA ARG A 145 -5.50 -1.10 0.42
C ARG A 145 -5.27 -1.60 -0.99
N PHE A 146 -4.99 -2.90 -1.11
CA PHE A 146 -4.70 -3.55 -2.39
C PHE A 146 -5.92 -4.37 -2.78
N ALA A 147 -6.58 -3.94 -3.85
CA ALA A 147 -7.84 -4.52 -4.30
C ALA A 147 -7.62 -5.68 -5.28
N ALA A 148 -6.54 -5.64 -6.05
CA ALA A 148 -6.18 -6.67 -7.01
C ALA A 148 -4.66 -6.84 -7.09
N PRO A 149 -4.17 -8.05 -7.41
CA PRO A 149 -2.75 -8.26 -7.71
C PRO A 149 -2.38 -7.55 -9.02
N ALA A 150 -1.10 -7.22 -9.16
CA ALA A 150 -0.52 -6.79 -10.43
C ALA A 150 0.67 -7.69 -10.78
N PHE A 151 0.85 -7.93 -12.07
CA PHE A 151 1.76 -8.93 -12.62
C PHE A 151 2.77 -8.27 -13.57
N PRO A 152 3.93 -8.91 -13.84
CA PRO A 152 4.83 -8.48 -14.90
C PRO A 152 4.11 -8.26 -16.23
N GLY A 153 4.33 -7.10 -16.84
CA GLY A 153 3.67 -6.64 -18.06
C GLY A 153 2.52 -5.64 -17.81
N ASP A 154 1.95 -5.60 -16.60
CA ASP A 154 0.91 -4.62 -16.28
C ASP A 154 1.52 -3.21 -16.21
N THR A 155 0.90 -2.24 -16.89
CA THR A 155 1.20 -0.82 -16.72
C THR A 155 0.26 -0.22 -15.68
N LEU A 156 0.83 0.32 -14.62
CA LEU A 156 0.12 0.95 -13.52
C LEU A 156 0.28 2.47 -13.57
N ARG A 157 -0.82 3.20 -13.42
CA ARG A 157 -0.85 4.66 -13.31
C ARG A 157 -1.11 5.07 -11.88
N LEU A 158 -0.28 5.96 -11.38
CA LEU A 158 -0.32 6.39 -10.00
C LEU A 158 -0.89 7.78 -9.93
N GLN A 159 -1.99 7.91 -9.20
CA GLN A 159 -2.81 9.10 -9.24
C GLN A 159 -3.12 9.61 -7.85
N SER A 160 -3.20 10.94 -7.74
CA SER A 160 -3.72 11.60 -6.56
C SER A 160 -4.90 12.50 -6.91
N ASN A 161 -5.76 12.69 -5.91
CA ASN A 161 -6.77 13.72 -5.92
C ASN A 161 -6.65 14.45 -4.57
N ARG A 162 -6.55 15.78 -4.62
CA ARG A 162 -6.46 16.58 -3.41
C ARG A 162 -7.85 16.71 -2.80
N ASP A 163 -8.00 16.14 -1.61
CA ASP A 163 -9.24 16.14 -0.86
C ASP A 163 -9.33 17.40 0.03
N GLU A 164 -8.23 17.70 0.74
CA GLU A 164 -8.08 18.87 1.60
C GLU A 164 -6.67 19.47 1.47
N GLN A 165 -6.40 20.61 2.12
CA GLN A 165 -5.08 21.26 2.08
C GLN A 165 -3.93 20.33 2.54
N HIS A 166 -4.20 19.41 3.46
CA HIS A 166 -3.21 18.50 4.03
C HIS A 166 -3.57 17.02 3.85
N SER A 167 -4.46 16.69 2.91
CA SER A 167 -4.92 15.32 2.64
C SER A 167 -5.02 15.04 1.14
N LEU A 168 -4.51 13.87 0.72
CA LEU A 168 -4.68 13.34 -0.64
C LEU A 168 -5.42 12.00 -0.59
N LYS A 169 -6.33 11.82 -1.55
CA LYS A 169 -6.75 10.52 -2.05
C LYS A 169 -5.71 10.02 -3.03
N LEU A 170 -5.41 8.73 -2.96
CA LEU A 170 -4.43 8.05 -3.80
C LEU A 170 -5.08 6.84 -4.44
N ARG A 171 -4.87 6.65 -5.74
CA ARG A 171 -5.25 5.40 -6.42
C ARG A 171 -4.16 4.94 -7.37
N VAL A 172 -4.13 3.64 -7.59
CA VAL A 172 -3.31 3.00 -8.60
C VAL A 172 -4.23 2.26 -9.53
N VAL A 173 -4.17 2.64 -10.80
CA VAL A 173 -5.04 2.12 -11.87
C VAL A 173 -4.19 1.25 -12.77
N GLY A 174 -4.58 -0.01 -12.92
CA GLY A 174 -3.94 -0.97 -13.82
C GLY A 174 -4.59 -1.02 -15.20
N PRO A 175 -4.37 -2.12 -15.94
CA PRO A 175 -5.00 -2.36 -17.24
C PRO A 175 -6.52 -2.27 -17.19
N ASN A 176 -7.14 -1.86 -18.30
CA ASN A 176 -8.60 -1.70 -18.44
C ASN A 176 -9.24 -0.80 -17.37
N ASP A 177 -8.50 0.21 -16.91
CA ASP A 177 -8.92 1.16 -15.87
C ASP A 177 -9.29 0.50 -14.52
N ALA A 178 -8.82 -0.74 -14.29
CA ALA A 178 -9.08 -1.45 -13.04
C ALA A 178 -8.31 -0.79 -11.88
N VAL A 179 -9.02 -0.44 -10.80
CA VAL A 179 -8.38 0.07 -9.58
C VAL A 179 -7.73 -1.09 -8.83
N VAL A 180 -6.39 -1.13 -8.81
CA VAL A 180 -5.61 -2.21 -8.17
C VAL A 180 -5.19 -1.85 -6.75
N ALA A 181 -5.04 -0.57 -6.43
CA ALA A 181 -4.81 -0.09 -5.08
C ALA A 181 -5.47 1.27 -4.85
N VAL A 182 -5.87 1.51 -3.60
CA VAL A 182 -6.38 2.81 -3.14
C VAL A 182 -5.75 3.16 -1.81
N GLY A 183 -5.69 4.44 -1.49
CA GLY A 183 -5.09 4.88 -0.24
C GLY A 183 -5.33 6.35 0.02
N SER A 184 -4.88 6.80 1.18
CA SER A 184 -4.82 8.21 1.49
C SER A 184 -3.49 8.52 2.14
N CYS A 185 -3.01 9.73 1.92
CA CYS A 185 -1.93 10.26 2.71
C CYS A 185 -2.34 11.62 3.27
N ARG A 186 -1.84 11.91 4.47
CA ARG A 186 -2.04 13.19 5.12
C ARG A 186 -0.74 13.67 5.72
N LEU A 187 -0.62 14.97 5.82
CA LEU A 187 0.40 15.60 6.62
C LEU A 187 -0.24 16.11 7.90
N HIS A 188 0.30 15.73 9.06
CA HIS A 188 -0.10 16.35 10.30
C HIS A 188 0.53 17.73 10.42
N GLU A 189 -0.29 18.75 10.68
CA GLU A 189 0.20 19.99 11.27
C GLU A 189 0.88 19.60 12.57
N THR A 190 2.17 19.90 12.66
CA THR A 190 2.87 19.81 13.93
C THR A 190 2.32 20.96 14.76
N ASP A 191 1.74 20.66 15.93
CA ASP A 191 1.65 21.67 16.98
C ASP A 191 3.05 22.24 17.12
N SER A 192 3.16 23.57 17.00
CA SER A 192 4.43 24.27 17.03
C SER A 192 5.20 23.85 18.28
N LEU A 193 6.41 23.31 18.11
CA LEU A 193 7.36 23.11 19.21
C LEU A 193 7.73 24.45 19.84
#